data_AF-A0A8J5RNU2-F1
#
_entry.id   AF-A0A8J5RNU2-F1
#
_cell.length_a   1.000
_cell.length_b   1.000
_cell.length_c   1.000
_cell.angle_alpha   90.00
_cell.angle_beta   90.00
_cell.angle_gamma   90.00
#
_symmetry.space_group_name_H-M   'P 1'
#
loop_
_entity.id
_entity.type
_entity.pdbx_description
1 polymer ?
#
loop_
_entity_poly.entity_id
_entity_poly.type
_entity_poly.pdbx_seq_one_letter_code
_entity_poly.pdbx_strand_id
1 'polypeptide(L)'
;MPDDAYDLLCAEDAGAAFFDAAAASSTCTTEDDVYRSGGGEDYSAASFAELIGGEADYSPRSDYPDRLRSRSIDPAARAESVSWILKVQEYYGFLPLTAYLAINYMDRFLSLHRLPQEAGWAMQLVAVACFSLAAKMEETIVPSLLDLQERALLLSL
;
A
#
# COMPACT_ATOMS: atom_id res chain seq x y z
N MET A 1 -24.53 24.24 35.85
CA MET A 1 -23.19 24.40 35.24
C MET A 1 -22.89 23.06 34.60
N PRO A 2 -22.94 22.97 33.25
CA PRO A 2 -22.83 21.71 32.53
C PRO A 2 -21.36 21.37 32.24
N ASP A 3 -21.02 20.09 32.35
CA ASP A 3 -19.77 19.51 31.85
C ASP A 3 -20.00 19.03 30.42
N ASP A 4 -19.19 19.57 29.51
CA ASP A 4 -19.08 19.19 28.12
C ASP A 4 -18.18 17.95 27.99
N ALA A 5 -18.73 16.85 27.49
CA ALA A 5 -17.94 15.70 27.03
C ALA A 5 -18.58 15.07 25.78
N TYR A 6 -18.27 15.67 24.63
CA TYR A 6 -17.92 15.01 23.36
C TYR A 6 -18.32 13.53 23.18
N ASP A 7 -19.60 13.28 22.91
CA ASP A 7 -20.06 12.09 22.20
C ASP A 7 -20.15 12.40 20.70
N LEU A 8 -19.00 12.35 20.02
CA LEU A 8 -18.93 12.36 18.57
C LEU A 8 -18.93 10.91 18.05
N LEU A 9 -20.03 10.19 18.29
CA LEU A 9 -20.27 8.90 17.67
C LEU A 9 -20.71 9.14 16.21
N CYS A 10 -19.80 8.86 15.28
CA CYS A 10 -20.12 8.76 13.86
C CYS A 10 -21.06 7.56 13.65
N ALA A 11 -22.35 7.84 13.48
CA ALA A 11 -23.28 6.89 12.90
C ALA A 11 -22.99 6.81 11.39
N GLU A 12 -22.12 5.89 10.98
CA GLU A 12 -22.07 5.51 9.57
C GLU A 12 -23.20 4.51 9.30
N ASP A 13 -24.21 5.04 8.61
CA ASP A 13 -25.35 4.33 8.08
C ASP A 13 -24.84 3.36 7.00
N ALA A 14 -24.78 2.06 7.31
CA ALA A 14 -24.50 1.01 6.32
C ALA A 14 -25.76 0.76 5.46
N GLY A 15 -26.12 1.79 4.69
CA GLY A 15 -27.25 1.79 3.77
C GLY A 15 -26.84 1.31 2.38
N ALA A 16 -27.09 0.02 2.13
CA ALA A 16 -27.34 -0.59 0.82
C ALA A 16 -26.23 -0.58 -0.24
N ALA A 17 -25.43 -1.65 -0.23
CA ALA A 17 -25.07 -2.35 -1.47
C ALA A 17 -25.29 -3.85 -1.27
N PHE A 18 -26.29 -4.36 -1.98
CA PHE A 18 -26.75 -5.75 -2.01
C PHE A 18 -25.62 -6.72 -2.38
N PHE A 19 -25.29 -7.66 -1.49
CA PHE A 19 -24.88 -9.00 -1.87
C PHE A 19 -25.59 -9.99 -0.95
N ASP A 20 -26.68 -10.54 -1.46
CA ASP A 20 -27.55 -11.47 -0.77
C ASP A 20 -26.86 -12.84 -0.70
N ALA A 21 -26.10 -13.07 0.38
CA ALA A 21 -25.53 -14.38 0.72
C ALA A 21 -26.26 -14.94 1.94
N ALA A 22 -27.58 -15.14 1.80
CA ALA A 22 -28.36 -15.89 2.77
C ALA A 22 -28.21 -17.39 2.52
N ALA A 23 -27.33 -18.00 3.31
CA ALA A 23 -27.35 -19.43 3.58
C ALA A 23 -28.72 -19.85 4.13
N ALA A 24 -29.36 -20.82 3.50
CA ALA A 24 -30.41 -21.60 4.11
C ALA A 24 -30.15 -23.10 3.95
N SER A 25 -29.86 -23.70 5.11
CA SER A 25 -30.30 -25.03 5.51
C SER A 25 -29.68 -26.27 4.85
N SER A 26 -28.94 -27.01 5.67
CA SER A 26 -28.87 -28.48 5.58
C SER A 26 -30.26 -29.08 5.45
N THR A 27 -30.55 -29.70 4.31
CA THR A 27 -31.47 -30.84 4.23
C THR A 27 -31.13 -31.64 2.97
N CYS A 28 -30.82 -32.92 3.15
CA CYS A 28 -30.53 -33.86 2.07
C CYS A 28 -31.84 -34.37 1.45
N THR A 29 -32.10 -34.04 0.19
CA THR A 29 -33.06 -34.76 -0.65
C THR A 29 -32.56 -34.83 -2.10
N THR A 30 -32.94 -35.92 -2.74
CA THR A 30 -32.46 -36.54 -3.97
C THR A 30 -32.82 -35.85 -5.29
N GLU A 31 -31.94 -36.08 -6.28
CA GLU A 31 -32.11 -36.12 -7.75
C GLU A 31 -32.20 -34.82 -8.58
N ASP A 32 -31.28 -34.76 -9.55
CA ASP A 32 -31.22 -34.01 -10.82
C ASP A 32 -31.60 -32.53 -10.86
N ASP A 33 -30.59 -31.64 -10.93
CA ASP A 33 -30.69 -30.41 -11.72
C ASP A 33 -29.33 -29.91 -12.23
N VAL A 34 -29.35 -29.53 -13.51
CA VAL A 34 -28.27 -29.12 -14.41
C VAL A 34 -27.37 -28.01 -13.82
N TYR A 35 -26.04 -28.20 -13.93
CA TYR A 35 -25.03 -27.14 -13.78
C TYR A 35 -25.39 -25.94 -14.67
N ARG A 36 -26.02 -24.92 -14.09
CA ARG A 36 -26.25 -23.63 -14.76
C ARG A 36 -24.95 -22.85 -14.66
N SER A 37 -24.26 -22.80 -15.81
CA SER A 37 -23.06 -22.02 -16.08
C SER A 37 -23.11 -20.64 -15.44
N GLY A 38 -22.32 -20.43 -14.38
CA GLY A 38 -22.01 -19.09 -13.86
C GLY A 38 -21.07 -18.40 -14.84
N GLY A 39 -21.49 -17.24 -15.34
CA GLY A 39 -20.78 -16.48 -16.37
C GLY A 39 -19.35 -16.18 -15.96
N GLY A 40 -18.42 -16.38 -16.89
CA GLY A 40 -17.07 -15.87 -16.75
C GLY A 40 -17.15 -14.36 -16.56
N GLU A 41 -16.50 -13.86 -15.52
CA GLU A 41 -16.20 -12.44 -15.41
C GLU A 41 -15.25 -12.10 -16.57
N ASP A 42 -15.81 -11.60 -17.67
CA ASP A 42 -15.03 -11.16 -18.82
C ASP A 42 -14.20 -9.94 -18.39
N TYR A 43 -12.98 -10.17 -17.90
CA TYR A 43 -11.96 -9.15 -17.78
C TYR A 43 -11.70 -8.54 -19.17
N SER A 44 -12.42 -7.48 -19.48
CA SER A 44 -12.36 -6.82 -20.79
C SER A 44 -11.01 -6.13 -20.98
N ALA A 45 -10.46 -6.20 -22.19
CA ALA A 45 -9.26 -5.45 -22.58
C ALA A 45 -9.38 -3.94 -22.27
N ALA A 46 -10.60 -3.40 -22.24
CA ALA A 46 -10.87 -2.02 -21.83
C ALA A 46 -10.49 -1.73 -20.37
N SER A 47 -10.68 -2.68 -19.45
CA SER A 47 -10.32 -2.53 -18.03
C SER A 47 -8.80 -2.43 -17.84
N PHE A 48 -8.03 -3.24 -18.57
CA PHE A 48 -6.57 -3.17 -18.52
C PHE A 48 -6.03 -1.89 -19.15
N ALA A 49 -6.62 -1.44 -20.26
CA ALA A 49 -6.23 -0.18 -20.90
C ALA A 49 -6.48 1.02 -19.99
N GLU A 50 -7.55 1.02 -19.20
CA GLU A 50 -7.83 2.05 -18.20
C GLU A 50 -6.78 2.05 -17.07
N LEU A 51 -6.42 0.86 -16.55
CA LEU A 51 -5.38 0.74 -15.51
C LEU A 51 -4.03 1.28 -16.02
N ILE A 52 -3.64 0.92 -17.24
CA ILE A 52 -2.40 1.39 -17.88
C ILE A 52 -2.48 2.90 -18.14
N GLY A 53 -3.64 3.40 -18.58
CA GLY A 53 -3.86 4.83 -18.80
C GLY A 53 -3.70 5.65 -17.51
N GLY A 54 -4.15 5.11 -16.38
CA GLY A 54 -4.01 5.74 -15.07
C GLY A 54 -2.60 5.68 -14.48
N GLU A 55 -1.73 4.79 -14.93
CA GLU A 55 -0.36 4.63 -14.38
C GLU A 55 0.47 5.92 -14.48
N ALA A 56 0.21 6.73 -15.52
CA ALA A 56 0.88 8.02 -15.73
C ALA A 56 0.69 8.99 -14.55
N ASP A 57 -0.48 8.97 -13.89
CA ASP A 57 -0.79 9.84 -12.75
C ASP A 57 0.00 9.47 -11.48
N TYR A 58 0.56 8.25 -11.45
CA TYR A 58 1.37 7.73 -10.36
C TYR A 58 2.87 7.76 -10.67
N SER A 59 3.28 8.45 -11.74
CA SER A 59 4.69 8.70 -12.05
C SER A 59 5.26 9.84 -11.18
N PRO A 60 6.54 9.78 -10.76
CA PRO A 60 7.22 10.92 -10.15
C PRO A 60 7.22 12.15 -11.08
N ARG A 61 7.32 13.36 -10.51
CA ARG A 61 7.40 14.60 -11.33
C ARG A 61 8.55 14.54 -12.33
N SER A 62 8.38 15.20 -13.48
CA SER A 62 9.34 15.21 -14.58
C SER A 62 10.72 15.77 -14.22
N ASP A 63 10.82 16.61 -13.18
CA ASP A 63 12.08 17.20 -12.70
C ASP A 63 12.84 16.30 -11.69
N TYR A 64 12.21 15.21 -11.23
CA TYR A 64 12.82 14.22 -10.33
C TYR A 64 14.18 13.67 -10.80
N PRO A 65 14.36 13.20 -12.06
CA PRO A 65 15.65 12.70 -12.52
C PRO A 65 16.75 13.76 -12.50
N ASP A 66 16.42 15.02 -12.79
CA ASP A 66 17.40 16.11 -12.75
C ASP A 66 17.77 16.48 -11.32
N ARG A 67 16.83 16.36 -10.38
CA ARG A 67 17.08 16.52 -8.95
C ARG A 67 18.00 15.44 -8.36
N LEU A 68 17.92 14.21 -8.86
CA LEU A 68 18.86 13.13 -8.54
C LEU A 68 20.26 13.41 -9.11
N ARG A 69 20.35 13.82 -10.38
CA ARG A 69 21.63 14.13 -11.05
C ARG A 69 22.33 15.33 -10.42
N SER A 70 21.57 16.37 -10.08
CA SER A 70 22.07 17.57 -9.41
C SER A 70 22.41 17.37 -7.94
N ARG A 71 22.20 16.17 -7.37
CA ARG A 71 22.42 15.83 -5.95
C ARG A 71 21.61 16.68 -4.98
N SER A 72 20.49 17.26 -5.43
CA SER A 72 19.50 17.88 -4.53
C SER A 72 18.75 16.83 -3.69
N ILE A 73 18.76 15.58 -4.17
CA ILE A 73 18.39 14.38 -3.44
C ILE A 73 19.66 13.53 -3.42
N ASP A 74 20.09 13.06 -2.26
CA ASP A 74 21.28 12.21 -2.16
C ASP A 74 21.02 10.83 -2.79
N PRO A 75 21.67 10.48 -3.91
CA PRO A 75 21.45 9.19 -4.56
C PRO A 75 21.93 8.01 -3.72
N ALA A 76 22.94 8.22 -2.85
CA ALA A 76 23.48 7.18 -1.99
C ALA A 76 22.48 6.82 -0.88
N ALA A 77 21.97 7.81 -0.15
CA ALA A 77 20.91 7.61 0.83
C ALA A 77 19.66 6.96 0.20
N ARG A 78 19.29 7.34 -1.04
CA ARG A 78 18.16 6.70 -1.73
C ARG A 78 18.45 5.21 -1.99
N ALA A 79 19.64 4.89 -2.50
CA ALA A 79 20.01 3.51 -2.78
C ALA A 79 20.05 2.66 -1.50
N GLU A 80 20.50 3.23 -0.39
CA GLU A 80 20.48 2.59 0.93
C GLU A 80 19.05 2.32 1.40
N SER A 81 18.15 3.30 1.28
CA SER A 81 16.73 3.12 1.60
C SER A 81 16.04 2.08 0.73
N VAL A 82 16.33 2.04 -0.58
CA VAL A 82 15.82 0.98 -1.47
C VAL A 82 16.34 -0.40 -1.04
N SER A 83 17.64 -0.51 -0.72
CA SER A 83 18.23 -1.75 -0.22
C SER A 83 17.56 -2.21 1.08
N TRP A 84 17.29 -1.27 1.99
CA TRP A 84 16.55 -1.54 3.22
C TRP A 84 15.12 -2.05 2.93
N ILE A 85 14.37 -1.39 2.04
CA ILE A 85 13.02 -1.84 1.64
C ILE A 85 13.03 -3.28 1.14
N LEU A 86 13.97 -3.64 0.26
CA LEU A 86 14.07 -4.98 -0.31
C LEU A 86 14.42 -6.03 0.75
N LYS A 87 15.38 -5.72 1.63
CA LYS A 87 15.74 -6.61 2.75
C LYS A 87 14.56 -6.84 3.69
N VAL A 88 13.80 -5.79 4.01
CA VAL A 88 12.65 -5.89 4.92
C VAL A 88 11.50 -6.67 4.26
N GLN A 89 11.24 -6.44 2.97
CA GLN A 89 10.26 -7.23 2.22
C GLN A 89 10.63 -8.72 2.24
N GLU A 90 11.89 -9.07 1.98
CA GLU A 90 12.37 -10.46 2.04
C GLU A 90 12.24 -11.04 3.46
N TYR A 91 12.62 -10.26 4.48
CA TYR A 91 12.56 -10.69 5.87
C TYR A 91 11.14 -11.04 6.34
N TYR A 92 10.13 -10.23 5.99
CA TYR A 92 8.74 -10.49 6.35
C TYR A 92 8.02 -11.44 5.38
N GLY A 93 8.65 -11.81 4.26
CA GLY A 93 8.03 -12.65 3.24
C GLY A 93 6.86 -11.97 2.53
N PHE A 94 6.85 -10.65 2.47
CA PHE A 94 5.83 -9.86 1.77
C PHE A 94 5.93 -10.04 0.26
N LEU A 95 4.86 -9.71 -0.46
CA LEU A 95 4.81 -9.75 -1.90
C LEU A 95 5.85 -8.78 -2.50
N PRO A 96 6.48 -9.12 -3.65
CA PRO A 96 7.36 -8.19 -4.35
C PRO A 96 6.66 -6.86 -4.72
N LEU A 97 5.34 -6.90 -4.92
CA LEU A 97 4.51 -5.73 -5.17
C LEU A 97 4.56 -4.71 -4.02
N THR A 98 4.63 -5.17 -2.76
CA THR A 98 4.76 -4.32 -1.58
C THR A 98 6.05 -3.49 -1.62
N ALA A 99 7.17 -4.09 -1.99
CA ALA A 99 8.43 -3.35 -2.17
C ALA A 99 8.36 -2.38 -3.34
N TYR A 100 7.76 -2.79 -4.47
CA TYR A 100 7.57 -1.91 -5.63
C TYR A 100 6.74 -0.67 -5.28
N LEU A 101 5.60 -0.84 -4.61
CA LEU A 101 4.74 0.25 -4.15
C LEU A 101 5.47 1.16 -3.17
N ALA A 102 6.21 0.59 -2.22
CA ALA A 102 7.00 1.38 -1.27
C ALA A 102 8.02 2.29 -1.97
N ILE A 103 8.74 1.76 -2.98
CA ILE A 103 9.71 2.54 -3.77
C ILE A 103 8.99 3.60 -4.61
N ASN A 104 7.86 3.25 -5.25
CA ASN A 104 7.05 4.21 -6.01
C ASN A 104 6.57 5.38 -5.12
N TYR A 105 6.05 5.09 -3.93
CA TYR A 105 5.62 6.10 -2.97
C TYR A 105 6.78 6.99 -2.52
N MET A 106 7.94 6.41 -2.24
CA MET A 106 9.14 7.16 -1.86
C MET A 106 9.59 8.10 -2.98
N ASP A 107 9.71 7.61 -4.21
CA ASP A 107 10.13 8.42 -5.36
C ASP A 107 9.16 9.58 -5.64
N ARG A 108 7.86 9.34 -5.52
CA ARG A 108 6.84 10.40 -5.63
C ARG A 108 6.95 11.42 -4.50
N PHE A 109 7.13 10.97 -3.26
CA PHE A 109 7.34 11.87 -2.12
C PHE A 109 8.56 12.77 -2.34
N LEU A 110 9.69 12.19 -2.74
CA LEU A 110 10.93 12.90 -3.04
C LEU A 110 10.80 13.83 -4.25
N SER A 111 9.96 13.50 -5.23
CA SER A 111 9.67 14.39 -6.36
C SER A 111 8.92 15.66 -5.97
N LEU A 112 8.12 15.60 -4.90
CA LEU A 112 7.31 16.72 -4.42
C LEU A 112 8.00 17.53 -3.31
N HIS A 113 8.80 16.87 -2.48
CA HIS A 113 9.37 17.46 -1.27
C HIS A 113 10.90 17.53 -1.33
N ARG A 114 11.48 18.50 -0.62
CA ARG A 114 12.91 18.57 -0.35
C ARG A 114 13.16 18.13 1.09
N LEU A 115 14.05 17.18 1.27
CA LEU A 115 14.46 16.73 2.59
C LEU A 115 15.56 17.66 3.15
N PRO A 116 15.66 17.81 4.48
CA PRO A 116 16.77 18.52 5.09
C PRO A 116 18.08 17.79 4.78
N GLN A 117 19.03 18.48 4.16
CA GLN A 117 20.25 17.86 3.63
C GLN A 117 21.21 17.37 4.72
N GLU A 118 21.10 17.91 5.93
CA GLU A 118 21.92 17.55 7.09
C GLU A 118 21.32 16.41 7.92
N ALA A 119 20.13 15.92 7.55
CA ALA A 119 19.36 14.93 8.30
C ALA A 119 19.28 13.61 7.55
N GLY A 120 20.33 12.77 7.63
CA GLY A 120 20.31 11.42 7.05
C GLY A 120 19.14 10.55 7.54
N TRP A 121 18.66 10.80 8.76
CA TRP A 121 17.47 10.15 9.32
C TRP A 121 16.19 10.41 8.53
N ALA A 122 16.08 11.55 7.82
CA ALA A 122 14.85 11.94 7.15
C ALA A 122 14.54 11.01 5.97
N MET A 123 15.57 10.57 5.23
CA MET A 123 15.38 9.65 4.11
C MET A 123 14.96 8.26 4.60
N GLN A 124 15.59 7.77 5.67
CA GLN A 124 15.21 6.51 6.29
C GLN A 124 13.78 6.55 6.86
N LEU A 125 13.39 7.66 7.49
CA LEU A 125 12.03 7.84 7.99
C LEU A 125 10.99 7.78 6.84
N VAL A 126 11.27 8.45 5.72
CA VAL A 126 10.41 8.38 4.53
C VAL A 126 10.32 6.94 4.02
N ALA A 127 11.44 6.21 3.94
CA ALA A 127 11.45 4.82 3.50
C ALA A 127 10.58 3.92 4.40
N VAL A 128 10.73 4.04 5.72
CA VAL A 128 9.93 3.29 6.72
C VAL A 128 8.45 3.63 6.59
N ALA A 129 8.10 4.91 6.44
CA ALA A 129 6.72 5.36 6.29
C ALA A 129 6.09 4.83 4.99
N CYS A 130 6.80 4.93 3.87
CA CYS A 130 6.35 4.43 2.57
C CYS A 130 6.19 2.90 2.57
N PHE A 131 7.11 2.18 3.20
CA PHE A 131 7.00 0.72 3.34
C PHE A 131 5.83 0.31 4.21
N SER A 132 5.61 1.00 5.34
CA SER A 132 4.47 0.75 6.22
C SER A 132 3.13 0.98 5.51
N LEU A 133 3.05 2.04 4.69
CA LEU A 133 1.88 2.30 3.86
C LEU A 133 1.67 1.20 2.81
N ALA A 134 2.72 0.81 2.08
CA ALA A 134 2.62 -0.25 1.07
C ALA A 134 2.18 -1.58 1.68
N ALA A 135 2.77 -1.97 2.81
CA ALA A 135 2.37 -3.18 3.53
C ALA A 135 0.89 -3.12 3.92
N LYS A 136 0.41 -1.98 4.42
CA LYS A 136 -1.01 -1.79 4.77
C LYS A 136 -1.96 -1.86 3.56
N MET A 137 -1.50 -1.51 2.38
CA MET A 137 -2.32 -1.51 1.16
C MET A 137 -2.36 -2.87 0.49
N GLU A 138 -1.29 -3.65 0.56
CA GLU A 138 -1.12 -4.88 -0.21
C GLU A 138 -1.21 -6.16 0.63
N GLU A 139 -0.75 -6.13 1.87
CA GLU A 139 -0.67 -7.33 2.71
C GLU A 139 -1.91 -7.48 3.60
N THR A 140 -2.40 -8.71 3.71
CA THR A 140 -3.59 -9.02 4.53
C THR A 140 -3.31 -9.00 6.03
N ILE A 141 -2.08 -9.34 6.42
CA ILE A 141 -1.62 -9.34 7.80
C ILE A 141 -0.37 -8.47 7.88
N VAL A 142 -0.52 -7.30 8.49
CA VAL A 142 0.57 -6.35 8.67
C VAL A 142 0.97 -6.33 10.14
N PRO A 143 2.25 -6.60 10.48
CA PRO A 143 2.74 -6.46 11.84
C PRO A 143 2.63 -5.00 12.31
N SER A 144 2.64 -4.77 13.61
CA SER A 144 2.44 -3.41 14.15
C SER A 144 3.55 -2.46 13.71
N LEU A 145 3.28 -1.15 13.67
CA LEU A 145 4.26 -0.15 13.25
C LEU A 145 5.51 -0.13 14.15
N LEU A 146 5.33 -0.45 15.44
CA LEU A 146 6.43 -0.65 16.40
C LEU A 146 7.31 -1.84 16.02
N ASP A 147 6.70 -2.98 15.62
CA ASP A 147 7.47 -4.15 15.18
C ASP A 147 8.27 -3.86 13.90
N LEU A 148 7.72 -3.06 12.98
CA LEU A 148 8.43 -2.61 11.78
C LEU A 148 9.61 -1.68 12.13
N GLN A 149 9.44 -0.77 13.09
CA GLN A 149 10.47 0.19 13.51
C GLN A 149 11.58 -0.44 14.36
N GLU A 150 11.25 -1.29 15.33
CA GLU A 150 12.25 -1.96 16.18
C GLU A 150 13.13 -2.90 15.35
N ARG A 151 12.59 -3.54 14.32
CA ARG A 151 13.32 -4.48 13.48
C ARG A 151 14.00 -3.82 12.28
N ALA A 152 13.56 -2.62 11.89
CA ALA A 152 14.32 -1.75 10.99
C ALA A 152 15.73 -1.47 11.52
N LEU A 153 15.90 -1.37 12.85
CA LEU A 153 17.19 -1.16 13.50
C LEU A 153 18.07 -2.43 13.54
N LEU A 154 17.47 -3.62 13.59
CA LEU A 154 18.18 -4.91 13.62
C LEU A 154 18.78 -5.29 12.26
N LEU A 155 18.19 -4.86 11.15
CA LEU A 155 18.72 -5.10 9.80
C LEU A 155 19.70 -4.01 9.31
N SER A 156 19.89 -2.96 10.10
CA SER A 156 20.90 -1.91 9.91
C SER A 156 22.18 -2.10 10.73
N LEU A 157 22.29 -3.20 11.49
CA LEU A 157 23.48 -3.63 12.23
C LEU A 157 24.26 -4.73 11.48
#